data_AF-A0AAW0BG79-F1
#
_entry.id   AF-A0AAW0BG79-F1
#
_cell.length_a   1.000
_cell.length_b   1.000
_cell.length_c   1.000
_cell.angle_alpha   90.00
_cell.angle_beta   90.00
_cell.angle_gamma   90.00
#
_symmetry.space_group_name_H-M   'P 1'
#
loop_
_entity.id
_entity.type
_entity.pdbx_description
1 polymer ?
#
loop_
_entity_poly.entity_id
_entity_poly.type
_entity_poly.pdbx_seq_one_letter_code
_entity_poly.pdbx_strand_id
1 'polypeptide(L)'
;MSAPSEKSLPSVNEHNGASKAVENEEDAYKTLKLGVWRILLPNEIVSGGIVSATKHKCRAIVQAYPVVQQFFRQVYDLNPHLCLLFIALKLWGEIESVVFLYVSGRLLRIIEVGITEGRPDSSAILQALLAHLICVTVTATARWGPDYVSPILENTVSMHFDDYLLRGVCEKSFREVWNTHFITSETAPRYAYGRGNRTQALAFHAWISFDGLCDAFMRLFGLVSQLLYISQQPNAGLLFTVIALARLVMTLVNEKTLWLQPHVAYSDNESYLRLKSLETMGQSRF
;
A
#
# COMPACT_ATOMS: atom_id res chain seq x y z
N MET A 1 83.32 12.89 4.30
CA MET A 1 82.75 11.58 3.91
C MET A 1 82.40 10.81 5.17
N SER A 2 81.12 10.82 5.55
CA SER A 2 80.48 9.90 6.51
C SER A 2 78.98 10.11 6.35
N ALA A 3 78.29 9.08 5.87
CA ALA A 3 76.86 9.08 5.56
C ALA A 3 76.03 8.83 6.85
N PRO A 4 74.83 9.42 7.00
CA PRO A 4 73.93 9.08 8.09
C PRO A 4 73.02 7.89 7.73
N SER A 5 72.82 7.06 8.75
CA SER A 5 72.06 5.82 8.79
C SER A 5 70.55 6.02 8.56
N GLU A 6 70.02 5.25 7.61
CA GLU A 6 68.60 5.09 7.30
C GLU A 6 67.92 4.26 8.41
N LYS A 7 67.02 4.88 9.18
CA LYS A 7 66.14 4.18 10.14
C LYS A 7 64.89 3.72 9.40
N SER A 8 64.70 2.41 9.31
CA SER A 8 63.50 1.76 8.82
C SER A 8 62.32 1.97 9.77
N LEU A 9 61.18 2.39 9.20
CA LEU A 9 59.88 2.48 9.86
C LEU A 9 59.21 1.08 9.91
N PRO A 10 58.46 0.76 10.97
CA PRO A 10 57.72 -0.49 11.05
C PRO A 10 56.48 -0.43 10.14
N SER A 11 56.32 -1.46 9.30
CA SER A 11 55.12 -1.71 8.49
C SER A 11 53.92 -2.02 9.40
N VAL A 12 53.00 -1.07 9.50
CA VAL A 12 51.70 -1.26 10.15
C VAL A 12 50.85 -2.18 9.26
N ASN A 13 50.57 -3.37 9.78
CA ASN A 13 49.79 -4.40 9.13
C ASN A 13 48.29 -4.15 9.41
N GLU A 14 47.64 -3.35 8.56
CA GLU A 14 46.24 -2.89 8.71
C GLU A 14 45.27 -3.53 7.69
N HIS A 15 45.39 -4.83 7.42
CA HIS A 15 44.54 -5.50 6.43
C HIS A 15 43.72 -6.71 6.87
N ASN A 16 43.70 -7.07 8.16
CA ASN A 16 42.95 -8.25 8.62
C ASN A 16 41.71 -7.97 9.49
N GLY A 17 41.32 -6.71 9.68
CA GLY A 17 40.15 -6.33 10.50
C GLY A 17 38.84 -6.15 9.73
N ALA A 18 38.90 -5.66 8.48
CA ALA A 18 37.70 -5.36 7.68
C ALA A 18 37.07 -6.60 7.01
N SER A 19 37.85 -7.65 6.77
CA SER A 19 37.39 -8.85 6.05
C SER A 19 36.43 -9.73 6.85
N LYS A 20 36.46 -9.68 8.20
CA LYS A 20 35.56 -10.48 9.05
C LYS A 20 34.22 -9.81 9.38
N ALA A 21 34.08 -8.52 9.14
CA ALA A 21 32.81 -7.81 9.33
C ALA A 21 31.88 -7.99 8.10
N VAL A 22 32.47 -8.07 6.90
CA VAL A 22 31.73 -8.22 5.64
C VAL A 22 31.11 -9.62 5.51
N GLU A 23 31.78 -10.67 5.97
CA GLU A 23 31.28 -12.06 5.88
C GLU A 23 30.04 -12.31 6.75
N ASN A 24 29.82 -11.54 7.83
CA ASN A 24 28.63 -11.68 8.69
C ASN A 24 27.42 -10.87 8.20
N GLU A 25 27.60 -9.85 7.36
CA GLU A 25 26.49 -9.09 6.77
C GLU A 25 25.90 -9.74 5.51
N GLU A 26 26.70 -10.55 4.78
CA GLU A 26 26.21 -11.28 3.61
C GLU A 26 25.12 -12.31 3.95
N ASP A 27 25.11 -12.83 5.19
CA ASP A 27 24.08 -13.75 5.67
C ASP A 27 22.75 -13.04 6.02
N ALA A 28 22.73 -11.71 6.14
CA ALA A 28 21.51 -10.96 6.47
C ALA A 28 20.62 -10.69 5.24
N TYR A 29 21.18 -10.73 4.02
CA TYR A 29 20.47 -10.33 2.80
C TYR A 29 20.65 -11.34 1.66
N LYS A 30 19.54 -11.77 1.07
CA LYS A 30 19.53 -12.51 -0.19
C LYS A 30 19.54 -11.55 -1.36
N THR A 31 20.54 -11.68 -2.21
CA THR A 31 20.59 -10.99 -3.51
C THR A 31 19.82 -11.79 -4.56
N LEU A 32 18.76 -11.20 -5.10
CA LEU A 32 18.03 -11.74 -6.24
C LEU A 32 18.45 -10.99 -7.51
N LYS A 33 19.05 -11.70 -8.46
CA LYS A 33 19.51 -11.12 -9.72
C LYS A 33 18.41 -11.23 -10.79
N LEU A 34 17.79 -10.12 -11.16
CA LEU A 34 16.86 -10.01 -12.29
C LEU A 34 17.52 -9.20 -13.42
N GLY A 35 18.19 -9.91 -14.33
CA GLY A 35 18.91 -9.29 -15.45
C GLY A 35 20.02 -8.35 -14.97
N VAL A 36 19.85 -7.05 -15.24
CA VAL A 36 20.80 -5.96 -14.88
C VAL A 36 20.60 -5.45 -13.45
N TRP A 37 19.49 -5.84 -12.81
CA TRP A 37 19.12 -5.44 -11.46
C TRP A 37 19.49 -6.51 -10.44
N ARG A 38 20.11 -6.09 -9.35
CA ARG A 38 20.28 -6.87 -8.12
C ARG A 38 19.33 -6.31 -7.07
N ILE A 39 18.47 -7.16 -6.53
CA ILE A 39 17.51 -6.82 -5.50
C ILE A 39 17.99 -7.43 -4.19
N LEU A 40 18.22 -6.59 -3.17
CA LEU A 40 18.53 -7.06 -1.81
C LEU A 40 17.23 -7.33 -1.07
N LEU A 41 17.03 -8.56 -0.64
CA LEU A 41 15.91 -8.98 0.19
C LEU A 41 16.43 -9.44 1.57
N PRO A 42 15.81 -9.03 2.69
CA PRO A 42 16.15 -9.55 4.01
C PRO A 42 15.98 -11.09 4.08
N ASN A 43 16.97 -11.80 4.63
CA ASN A 43 17.02 -13.27 4.63
C ASN A 43 15.93 -13.92 5.52
N GLU A 44 15.39 -13.19 6.50
CA GLU A 44 14.41 -13.67 7.49
C GLU A 44 13.10 -14.21 6.88
N ILE A 45 12.79 -13.87 5.62
CA ILE A 45 11.46 -14.13 5.04
C ILE A 45 11.44 -15.41 4.18
N VAL A 46 12.61 -15.93 3.79
CA VAL A 46 12.71 -17.00 2.77
C VAL A 46 12.83 -18.41 3.37
N SER A 47 13.31 -18.56 4.61
CA SER A 47 13.53 -19.89 5.23
C SER A 47 12.34 -20.39 6.05
N GLY A 48 11.33 -19.55 6.28
CA GLY A 48 10.16 -19.89 7.07
C GLY A 48 9.06 -20.57 6.26
N GLY A 49 8.69 -21.81 6.59
CA GLY A 49 7.50 -22.47 6.06
C GLY A 49 6.22 -21.63 6.21
N ILE A 50 5.16 -21.97 5.47
CA ILE A 50 3.90 -21.21 5.30
C ILE A 50 3.36 -20.64 6.64
N VAL A 51 3.43 -21.43 7.71
CA VAL A 51 2.95 -21.04 9.06
C VAL A 51 3.76 -19.91 9.69
N SER A 52 5.09 -19.96 9.55
CA SER A 52 5.98 -18.93 10.09
C SER A 52 5.88 -17.62 9.32
N ALA A 53 5.75 -17.68 7.99
CA ALA A 53 5.52 -16.51 7.15
C ALA A 53 4.23 -15.76 7.53
N THR A 54 3.15 -16.48 7.85
CA THR A 54 1.90 -15.87 8.32
C THR A 54 2.05 -15.18 9.67
N LYS A 55 2.78 -15.77 10.62
CA LYS A 55 3.03 -15.17 11.94
C LYS A 55 3.82 -13.85 11.83
N HIS A 56 4.85 -13.82 10.97
CA HIS A 56 5.62 -12.60 10.71
C HIS A 56 4.77 -11.50 10.06
N LYS A 57 3.91 -11.86 9.09
CA LYS A 57 2.97 -10.92 8.47
C LYS A 57 1.98 -10.34 9.48
N CYS A 58 1.37 -11.17 10.32
CA CYS A 58 0.47 -10.70 11.37
C CYS A 58 1.19 -9.74 12.32
N ARG A 59 2.44 -10.03 12.71
CA ARG A 59 3.23 -9.13 13.56
C ARG A 59 3.51 -7.79 12.87
N ALA A 60 3.88 -7.81 11.59
CA ALA A 60 4.10 -6.60 10.81
C ALA A 60 2.82 -5.76 10.67
N ILE A 61 1.67 -6.39 10.44
CA ILE A 61 0.36 -5.71 10.39
C ILE A 61 0.03 -5.09 11.73
N VAL A 62 0.23 -5.81 12.84
CA VAL A 62 0.00 -5.29 14.19
C VAL A 62 0.93 -4.11 14.49
N GLN A 63 2.17 -4.13 14.00
CA GLN A 63 3.12 -3.02 14.14
C GLN A 63 2.78 -1.83 13.22
N ALA A 64 2.18 -2.09 12.05
CA ALA A 64 1.75 -1.05 11.11
C ALA A 64 0.42 -0.40 11.53
N TYR A 65 -0.41 -1.08 12.32
CA TYR A 65 -1.70 -0.59 12.80
C TYR A 65 -1.65 0.81 13.46
N PRO A 66 -0.77 1.11 14.43
CA PRO A 66 -0.72 2.44 15.02
C PRO A 66 -0.38 3.54 14.01
N VAL A 67 0.49 3.24 13.04
CA VAL A 67 0.87 4.17 11.97
C VAL A 67 -0.32 4.44 11.06
N VAL A 68 -1.03 3.38 10.66
CA VAL A 68 -2.26 3.47 9.87
C VAL A 68 -3.33 4.28 10.60
N GLN A 69 -3.54 4.00 11.88
CA GLN A 69 -4.53 4.72 12.69
C GLN A 69 -4.20 6.21 12.80
N GLN A 70 -2.93 6.54 13.02
CA GLN A 70 -2.47 7.93 13.07
C GLN A 70 -2.67 8.63 11.73
N PHE A 71 -2.36 7.96 10.63
CA PHE A 71 -2.57 8.47 9.28
C PHE A 71 -4.05 8.73 8.97
N PHE A 72 -4.94 7.78 9.30
CA PHE A 72 -6.39 8.00 9.16
C PHE A 72 -6.88 9.17 10.01
N ARG A 73 -6.38 9.30 11.23
CA ARG A 73 -6.76 10.40 12.11
C ARG A 73 -6.34 11.76 11.52
N GLN A 74 -5.13 11.84 10.98
CA GLN A 74 -4.66 13.05 10.29
C GLN A 74 -5.55 13.40 9.10
N VAL A 75 -5.89 12.44 8.25
CA VAL A 75 -6.78 12.67 7.09
C VAL A 75 -8.19 13.05 7.53
N TYR A 76 -8.72 12.43 8.60
CA TYR A 76 -10.04 12.73 9.15
C TYR A 76 -10.12 14.15 9.73
N ASP A 77 -9.05 14.60 10.39
CA ASP A 77 -8.98 15.93 11.00
C ASP A 77 -8.95 17.07 9.95
N LEU A 78 -8.59 16.79 8.68
CA LEU A 78 -8.64 17.79 7.59
C LEU A 78 -10.08 18.15 7.22
N ASN A 79 -10.88 17.14 6.89
CA ASN A 79 -12.27 17.33 6.47
C ASN A 79 -13.10 16.08 6.80
N PRO A 80 -13.72 16.02 8.00
CA PRO A 80 -14.42 14.83 8.47
C PRO A 80 -15.67 14.55 7.61
N HIS A 81 -16.32 15.59 7.09
CA HIS A 81 -17.53 15.44 6.27
C HIS A 81 -17.23 14.78 4.92
N LEU A 82 -16.20 15.24 4.21
CA LEU A 82 -15.80 14.64 2.94
C LEU A 82 -15.28 13.21 3.14
N CYS A 83 -14.51 12.96 4.20
CA CYS A 83 -14.04 11.61 4.52
C CYS A 83 -15.20 10.66 4.82
N LEU A 84 -16.17 11.08 5.64
CA LEU A 84 -17.36 10.28 5.94
C LEU A 84 -18.19 10.01 4.70
N LEU A 85 -18.39 11.03 3.84
CA LEU A 85 -19.11 10.88 2.57
C LEU A 85 -18.39 9.87 1.67
N PHE A 86 -17.07 9.97 1.53
CA PHE A 86 -16.25 9.06 0.74
C PHE A 86 -16.35 7.62 1.25
N ILE A 87 -16.19 7.41 2.56
CA ILE A 87 -16.32 6.10 3.21
C ILE A 87 -17.73 5.55 3.01
N ALA A 88 -18.78 6.37 3.19
CA ALA A 88 -20.16 5.94 3.01
C ALA A 88 -20.45 5.55 1.55
N LEU A 89 -19.95 6.30 0.58
CA LEU A 89 -20.11 6.00 -0.85
C LEU A 89 -19.38 4.72 -1.24
N LYS A 90 -18.14 4.51 -0.77
CA LYS A 90 -17.41 3.26 -1.02
C LYS A 90 -18.08 2.07 -0.33
N LEU A 91 -18.54 2.25 0.91
CA LEU A 91 -19.28 1.22 1.65
C LEU A 91 -20.57 0.83 0.92
N TRP A 92 -21.29 1.82 0.39
CA TRP A 92 -22.50 1.59 -0.39
C TRP A 92 -22.22 0.76 -1.66
N GLY A 93 -21.11 1.02 -2.35
CA GLY A 93 -20.69 0.24 -3.51
C GLY A 93 -20.49 -1.25 -3.22
N GLU A 94 -19.92 -1.58 -2.06
CA GLU A 94 -19.77 -2.99 -1.65
C GLU A 94 -21.10 -3.63 -1.23
N ILE A 95 -21.92 -2.89 -0.46
CA ILE A 95 -23.24 -3.33 0.02
C ILE A 95 -24.22 -3.52 -1.15
N GLU A 96 -24.11 -2.72 -2.21
CA GLU A 96 -24.95 -2.78 -3.41
C GLU A 96 -25.06 -4.21 -3.94
N SER A 97 -23.94 -4.93 -4.03
CA SER A 97 -23.91 -6.30 -4.55
C SER A 97 -24.77 -7.26 -3.73
N VAL A 98 -24.73 -7.13 -2.40
CA VAL A 98 -25.46 -7.97 -1.46
C VAL A 98 -26.94 -7.61 -1.44
N VAL A 99 -27.26 -6.32 -1.41
CA VAL A 99 -28.64 -5.82 -1.43
C VAL A 99 -29.31 -6.21 -2.75
N PHE A 100 -28.63 -6.05 -3.88
CA PHE A 100 -29.16 -6.43 -5.19
C PHE A 100 -29.47 -7.93 -5.26
N LEU A 101 -28.57 -8.77 -4.75
CA LEU A 101 -28.79 -10.22 -4.68
C LEU A 101 -29.98 -10.57 -3.77
N TYR A 102 -30.07 -9.94 -2.60
CA TYR A 102 -31.16 -10.16 -1.65
C TYR A 102 -32.52 -9.75 -2.23
N VAL A 103 -32.61 -8.56 -2.81
CA VAL A 103 -33.84 -8.04 -3.42
C VAL A 103 -34.25 -8.91 -4.61
N SER A 104 -33.30 -9.33 -5.46
CA SER A 104 -33.57 -10.22 -6.59
C SER A 104 -34.07 -11.59 -6.13
N GLY A 105 -33.45 -12.18 -5.10
CA GLY A 105 -33.89 -13.45 -4.52
C GLY A 105 -35.27 -13.37 -3.90
N ARG A 106 -35.57 -12.27 -3.19
CA ARG A 106 -36.90 -12.03 -2.61
C ARG A 106 -37.96 -11.84 -3.69
N LEU A 107 -37.65 -11.13 -4.76
CA LEU A 107 -38.55 -10.94 -5.90
C LEU A 107 -38.87 -12.29 -6.56
N LEU A 108 -37.86 -13.12 -6.81
CA LEU A 108 -38.05 -14.46 -7.38
C LEU A 108 -38.96 -15.32 -6.52
N ARG A 109 -38.75 -15.32 -5.20
CA ARG A 109 -39.55 -16.10 -4.26
C ARG A 109 -41.01 -15.66 -4.21
N ILE A 110 -41.28 -14.35 -4.31
CA ILE A 110 -42.65 -13.83 -4.37
C ILE A 110 -43.33 -14.29 -5.67
N ILE A 111 -42.62 -14.24 -6.79
CA ILE A 111 -43.12 -14.71 -8.09
C ILE A 111 -43.38 -16.21 -8.05
N GLU A 112 -42.46 -17.00 -7.48
CA GLU A 112 -42.59 -18.45 -7.31
C GLU A 112 -43.85 -18.80 -6.51
N VAL A 113 -44.02 -18.19 -5.33
CA VAL A 113 -45.21 -18.40 -4.48
C VAL A 113 -46.49 -18.03 -5.24
N GLY A 114 -46.50 -16.87 -5.90
CA GLY A 114 -47.64 -16.40 -6.68
C GLY A 114 -48.02 -17.33 -7.84
N ILE A 115 -47.03 -17.97 -8.49
CA ILE A 115 -47.26 -18.99 -9.53
C ILE A 115 -47.76 -20.30 -8.92
N THR A 116 -47.17 -20.75 -7.81
CA THR A 116 -47.55 -22.03 -7.17
C THR A 116 -48.95 -22.00 -6.56
N GLU A 117 -49.40 -20.86 -6.03
CA GLU A 117 -50.70 -20.73 -5.37
C GLU A 117 -51.83 -20.34 -6.35
N GLY A 118 -51.49 -19.95 -7.59
CA GLY A 118 -52.45 -19.60 -8.64
C GLY A 118 -53.26 -18.32 -8.35
N ARG A 119 -52.93 -17.58 -7.28
CA ARG A 119 -53.54 -16.30 -6.91
C ARG A 119 -52.45 -15.27 -6.63
N PRO A 120 -51.99 -14.53 -7.65
CA PRO A 120 -50.95 -13.53 -7.45
C PRO A 120 -51.49 -12.37 -6.61
N ASP A 121 -50.91 -12.16 -5.43
CA ASP A 121 -51.14 -10.95 -4.64
C ASP A 121 -50.46 -9.75 -5.32
N SER A 122 -51.23 -9.09 -6.18
CA SER A 122 -50.80 -7.93 -6.97
C SER A 122 -50.21 -6.81 -6.10
N SER A 123 -50.67 -6.66 -4.86
CA SER A 123 -50.21 -5.61 -3.95
C SER A 123 -48.78 -5.87 -3.47
N ALA A 124 -48.48 -7.11 -3.10
CA ALA A 124 -47.16 -7.53 -2.66
C ALA A 124 -46.13 -7.46 -3.79
N ILE A 125 -46.54 -7.85 -5.01
CA ILE A 125 -45.69 -7.77 -6.21
C ILE A 125 -45.36 -6.30 -6.52
N LEU A 126 -46.35 -5.41 -6.49
CA LEU A 126 -46.15 -3.98 -6.75
C LEU A 126 -45.19 -3.36 -5.71
N GLN A 127 -45.37 -3.68 -4.43
CA GLN A 127 -44.49 -3.17 -3.37
C GLN A 127 -43.04 -3.67 -3.53
N ALA A 128 -42.86 -4.94 -3.91
CA ALA A 128 -41.53 -5.50 -4.16
C ALA A 128 -40.85 -4.85 -5.38
N LEU A 129 -41.60 -4.62 -6.46
CA LEU A 129 -41.10 -3.92 -7.65
C LEU A 129 -40.71 -2.47 -7.33
N LEU A 130 -41.53 -1.76 -6.55
CA LEU A 130 -41.27 -0.38 -6.18
C LEU A 130 -40.04 -0.26 -5.28
N ALA A 131 -39.86 -1.18 -4.32
CA ALA A 131 -38.65 -1.27 -3.52
C ALA A 131 -37.40 -1.58 -4.37
N HIS A 132 -37.53 -2.47 -5.36
CA HIS A 132 -36.44 -2.76 -6.30
C HIS A 132 -36.05 -1.51 -7.11
N LEU A 133 -37.04 -0.78 -7.63
CA LEU A 133 -36.82 0.40 -8.43
C LEU A 133 -36.13 1.51 -7.62
N ILE A 134 -36.56 1.73 -6.36
CA ILE A 134 -35.88 2.65 -5.44
C ILE A 134 -34.44 2.19 -5.17
N CYS A 135 -34.22 0.89 -4.97
CA CYS A 135 -32.88 0.37 -4.74
C CYS A 135 -31.96 0.65 -5.94
N VAL A 136 -32.43 0.41 -7.17
CA VAL A 136 -31.67 0.64 -8.40
C VAL A 136 -31.38 2.12 -8.63
N THR A 137 -32.33 3.02 -8.31
CA THR A 137 -32.09 4.47 -8.47
C THR A 137 -31.09 4.99 -7.45
N VAL A 138 -31.17 4.52 -6.19
CA VAL A 138 -30.20 4.88 -5.15
C VAL A 138 -28.81 4.36 -5.51
N THR A 139 -28.69 3.12 -6.00
CA THR A 139 -27.38 2.58 -6.40
C THR A 139 -26.81 3.29 -7.62
N ALA A 140 -27.62 3.60 -8.63
CA ALA A 140 -27.18 4.40 -9.77
C ALA A 140 -26.65 5.78 -9.35
N THR A 141 -27.33 6.44 -8.40
CA THR A 141 -26.92 7.73 -7.87
C THR A 141 -25.63 7.62 -7.06
N ALA A 142 -25.52 6.59 -6.22
CA ALA A 142 -24.35 6.37 -5.38
C ALA A 142 -23.09 6.05 -6.18
N ARG A 143 -23.21 5.39 -7.35
CA ARG A 143 -22.08 5.10 -8.24
C ARG A 143 -21.38 6.34 -8.77
N TRP A 144 -22.09 7.46 -8.92
CA TRP A 144 -21.49 8.72 -9.38
C TRP A 144 -20.78 9.50 -8.27
N GLY A 145 -21.09 9.19 -7.00
CA GLY A 145 -20.53 9.90 -5.85
C GLY A 145 -19.00 9.81 -5.76
N PRO A 146 -18.38 8.62 -5.82
CA PRO A 146 -16.94 8.47 -5.73
C PRO A 146 -16.17 9.27 -6.78
N ASP A 147 -16.66 9.29 -8.03
CA ASP A 147 -16.02 10.02 -9.14
C ASP A 147 -15.96 11.52 -8.89
N TYR A 148 -16.95 12.06 -8.16
CA TYR A 148 -16.99 13.48 -7.80
C TYR A 148 -16.18 13.79 -6.54
N VAL A 149 -16.25 12.92 -5.53
CA VAL A 149 -15.64 13.15 -4.20
C VAL A 149 -14.15 12.84 -4.18
N SER A 150 -13.72 11.82 -4.93
CA SER A 150 -12.32 11.38 -5.03
C SER A 150 -11.35 12.51 -5.39
N PRO A 151 -11.54 13.29 -6.48
CA PRO A 151 -10.58 14.34 -6.86
C PRO A 151 -10.52 15.49 -5.85
N ILE A 152 -11.63 15.82 -5.19
CA ILE A 152 -11.68 16.87 -4.16
C ILE A 152 -10.87 16.45 -2.94
N LEU A 153 -11.03 15.19 -2.52
CA LEU A 153 -10.32 14.65 -1.37
C LEU A 153 -8.84 14.42 -1.70
N GLU A 154 -8.53 13.92 -2.90
CA GLU A 154 -7.17 13.76 -3.42
C GLU A 154 -6.39 15.08 -3.38
N ASN A 155 -6.96 16.16 -3.89
CA ASN A 155 -6.30 17.46 -3.91
C ASN A 155 -6.08 17.99 -2.48
N THR A 156 -7.07 17.83 -1.60
CA THR A 156 -6.99 18.28 -0.21
C THR A 156 -5.92 17.53 0.59
N VAL A 157 -5.89 16.20 0.45
CA VAL A 157 -4.90 15.33 1.08
C VAL A 157 -3.51 15.62 0.52
N SER A 158 -3.39 15.75 -0.80
CA SER A 158 -2.11 16.02 -1.46
C SER A 158 -1.52 17.36 -1.00
N MET A 159 -2.32 18.43 -1.01
CA MET A 159 -1.87 19.75 -0.53
C MET A 159 -1.42 19.74 0.93
N HIS A 160 -2.12 19.00 1.79
CA HIS A 160 -1.75 18.91 3.21
C HIS A 160 -0.44 18.16 3.42
N PHE A 161 -0.25 17.02 2.74
CA PHE A 161 0.99 16.27 2.84
C PHE A 161 2.15 17.01 2.18
N ASP A 162 1.92 17.78 1.12
CA ASP A 162 2.93 18.64 0.52
C ASP A 162 3.38 19.73 1.52
N ASP A 163 2.46 20.43 2.19
CA ASP A 163 2.80 21.40 3.24
C ASP A 163 3.57 20.74 4.40
N TYR A 164 3.13 19.56 4.85
CA TYR A 164 3.81 18.82 5.92
C TYR A 164 5.25 18.41 5.52
N LEU A 165 5.43 17.93 4.30
CA LEU A 165 6.75 17.56 3.76
C LEU A 165 7.65 18.78 3.60
N LEU A 166 7.11 19.89 3.07
CA LEU A 166 7.85 21.14 2.92
C LEU A 166 8.31 21.68 4.27
N ARG A 167 7.44 21.68 5.30
CA ARG A 167 7.81 22.10 6.66
C ARG A 167 8.90 21.20 7.24
N GLY A 168 8.81 19.89 7.06
CA GLY A 168 9.83 18.95 7.53
C GLY A 168 11.18 19.12 6.83
N VAL A 169 11.16 19.38 5.52
CA VAL A 169 12.37 19.69 4.74
C VAL A 169 12.94 21.03 5.18
N CYS A 170 12.13 22.06 5.36
CA CYS A 170 12.57 23.37 5.85
C CYS A 170 13.16 23.30 7.25
N GLU A 171 12.56 22.58 8.19
CA GLU A 171 13.11 22.44 9.54
C GLU A 171 14.46 21.70 9.55
N LYS A 172 14.55 20.59 8.81
CA LYS A 172 15.78 19.80 8.73
C LYS A 172 16.88 20.55 7.99
N SER A 173 16.58 21.14 6.84
CA SER A 173 17.54 21.95 6.09
C SER A 173 17.98 23.16 6.89
N PHE A 174 17.09 23.87 7.57
CA PHE A 174 17.46 24.97 8.46
C PHE A 174 18.38 24.48 9.59
N ARG A 175 18.08 23.34 10.22
CA ARG A 175 18.89 22.76 11.29
C ARG A 175 20.27 22.27 10.80
N GLU A 176 20.32 21.65 9.62
CA GLU A 176 21.58 21.19 9.01
C GLU A 176 22.43 22.37 8.54
N VAL A 177 21.82 23.37 7.90
CA VAL A 177 22.46 24.61 7.46
C VAL A 177 22.96 25.41 8.67
N TRP A 178 22.22 25.47 9.78
CA TRP A 178 22.71 26.09 11.02
C TRP A 178 23.88 25.33 11.65
N ASN A 179 23.83 23.99 11.63
CA ASN A 179 24.92 23.18 12.16
C ASN A 179 26.17 23.18 11.26
N THR A 180 26.03 23.40 9.95
CA THR A 180 27.16 23.46 9.00
C THR A 180 27.68 24.87 8.73
N HIS A 181 26.90 25.94 8.99
CA HIS A 181 27.41 27.32 8.85
C HIS A 181 28.49 27.73 9.87
N PHE A 182 28.81 26.86 10.84
CA PHE A 182 29.95 27.08 11.76
C PHE A 182 31.22 26.31 11.37
N ILE A 183 31.19 25.44 10.35
CA ILE A 183 32.37 24.69 9.91
C ILE A 183 32.51 24.75 8.38
N THR A 184 33.33 25.71 7.95
CA THR A 184 34.04 25.80 6.66
C THR A 184 33.23 25.95 5.37
N SER A 185 33.34 27.16 4.83
CA SER A 185 33.20 27.49 3.41
C SER A 185 34.20 26.69 2.56
N GLU A 186 33.78 25.59 1.93
CA GLU A 186 34.28 25.17 0.59
C GLU A 186 33.61 23.91 0.04
N THR A 187 32.89 23.14 0.85
CA THR A 187 32.21 21.92 0.38
C THR A 187 30.74 21.93 0.81
N ALA A 188 29.96 22.79 0.17
CA ALA A 188 28.51 22.69 0.26
C ALA A 188 28.08 21.26 -0.14
N PRO A 189 27.45 20.48 0.75
CA PRO A 189 26.83 19.24 0.33
C PRO A 189 25.71 19.67 -0.60
N ARG A 190 25.87 19.36 -1.90
CA ARG A 190 24.74 19.23 -2.81
C ARG A 190 23.86 18.14 -2.22
N TYR A 191 22.99 18.50 -1.29
CA TYR A 191 21.85 17.69 -0.92
C TYR A 191 21.05 17.52 -2.19
N ALA A 192 21.24 16.33 -2.74
CA ALA A 192 20.68 15.88 -3.97
C ALA A 192 19.15 15.92 -3.86
N TYR A 193 18.55 17.00 -4.34
CA TYR A 193 17.38 16.93 -5.22
C TYR A 193 17.78 16.21 -6.53
N GLY A 194 18.38 15.03 -6.38
CA GLY A 194 18.73 14.13 -7.46
C GLY A 194 17.43 13.54 -7.98
N ARG A 195 16.98 14.10 -9.10
CA ARG A 195 15.76 13.81 -9.86
C ARG A 195 15.64 12.37 -10.39
N GLY A 196 16.39 11.42 -9.85
CA GLY A 196 16.45 10.05 -10.36
C GLY A 196 16.51 9.04 -9.23
N ASN A 197 15.40 8.33 -9.03
CA ASN A 197 15.38 6.94 -8.53
C ASN A 197 15.39 6.61 -7.03
N ARG A 198 15.08 7.51 -6.09
CA ARG A 198 14.74 7.06 -4.73
C ARG A 198 13.52 7.77 -4.19
N THR A 199 12.38 7.07 -4.21
CA THR A 199 11.21 7.25 -3.34
C THR A 199 11.03 8.68 -2.86
N GLN A 200 10.76 9.60 -3.79
CA GLN A 200 10.08 10.83 -3.41
C GLN A 200 8.76 10.35 -2.83
N ALA A 201 8.63 10.43 -1.50
CA ALA A 201 7.36 10.30 -0.83
C ALA A 201 6.51 11.49 -1.29
N LEU A 202 6.05 11.42 -2.53
CA LEU A 202 5.21 12.42 -3.15
C LEU A 202 3.87 12.34 -2.42
N ALA A 203 3.25 13.47 -2.12
CA ALA A 203 1.95 13.50 -1.46
C ALA A 203 0.89 12.63 -2.20
N PHE A 204 1.06 12.48 -3.51
CA PHE A 204 0.31 11.54 -4.35
C PHE A 204 0.36 10.08 -3.87
N HIS A 205 1.52 9.59 -3.40
CA HIS A 205 1.63 8.24 -2.84
C HIS A 205 0.89 8.09 -1.51
N ALA A 206 0.74 9.17 -0.74
CA ALA A 206 -0.07 9.16 0.48
C ALA A 206 -1.55 8.98 0.13
N TRP A 207 -2.05 9.67 -0.89
CA TRP A 207 -3.42 9.47 -1.39
C TRP A 207 -3.66 8.05 -1.90
N ILE A 208 -2.78 7.51 -2.75
CA ILE A 208 -2.90 6.12 -3.23
C ILE A 208 -2.94 5.13 -2.06
N SER A 209 -2.11 5.36 -1.04
CA SER A 209 -2.07 4.51 0.15
C SER A 209 -3.37 4.62 0.96
N PHE A 210 -3.92 5.83 1.09
CA PHE A 210 -5.21 6.06 1.74
C PHE A 210 -6.34 5.35 1.00
N ASP A 211 -6.46 5.58 -0.30
CA ASP A 211 -7.50 5.00 -1.16
C ASP A 211 -7.44 3.47 -1.15
N GLY A 212 -6.23 2.91 -1.34
CA GLY A 212 -6.00 1.47 -1.29
C GLY A 212 -6.33 0.85 0.06
N LEU A 213 -6.10 1.58 1.15
CA LEU A 213 -6.44 1.13 2.49
C LEU A 213 -7.94 1.16 2.76
N CYS A 214 -8.63 2.23 2.33
CA CYS A 214 -10.09 2.28 2.31
C CYS A 214 -10.66 1.11 1.51
N ASP A 215 -10.16 0.85 0.31
CA ASP A 215 -10.57 -0.28 -0.52
C ASP A 215 -10.35 -1.62 0.17
N ALA A 216 -9.21 -1.81 0.84
CA ALA A 216 -8.94 -3.03 1.60
C ALA A 216 -9.95 -3.23 2.73
N PHE A 217 -10.26 -2.19 3.50
CA PHE A 217 -11.27 -2.25 4.56
C PHE A 217 -12.67 -2.54 4.02
N MET A 218 -13.04 -1.90 2.91
CA MET A 218 -14.35 -2.09 2.28
C MET A 218 -14.52 -3.51 1.73
N ARG A 219 -13.49 -4.05 1.08
CA ARG A 219 -13.48 -5.45 0.62
C ARG A 219 -13.59 -6.44 1.78
N LEU A 220 -12.89 -6.20 2.89
CA LEU A 220 -13.00 -7.03 4.10
C LEU A 220 -14.43 -6.98 4.65
N PHE A 221 -15.02 -5.79 4.72
CA PHE A 221 -16.41 -5.63 5.17
C PHE A 221 -17.40 -6.34 4.24
N GLY A 222 -17.23 -6.21 2.92
CA GLY A 222 -18.00 -6.93 1.91
C GLY A 222 -17.92 -8.44 2.09
N LEU A 223 -16.72 -8.98 2.29
CA LEU A 223 -16.53 -10.42 2.55
C LEU A 223 -17.17 -10.89 3.85
N VAL A 224 -17.05 -10.12 4.94
CA VAL A 224 -17.68 -10.44 6.23
C VAL A 224 -19.20 -10.40 6.11
N SER A 225 -19.76 -9.39 5.45
CA SER A 225 -21.22 -9.27 5.25
C SER A 225 -21.78 -10.42 4.41
N GLN A 226 -21.10 -10.81 3.33
CA GLN A 226 -21.45 -11.99 2.54
C GLN A 226 -21.39 -13.27 3.38
N LEU A 227 -20.33 -13.44 4.18
CA LEU A 227 -20.17 -14.61 5.04
C LEU A 227 -21.28 -14.70 6.10
N LEU A 228 -21.64 -13.58 6.72
CA LEU A 228 -22.76 -13.50 7.66
C LEU A 228 -24.09 -13.85 6.99
N TYR A 229 -24.34 -13.33 5.79
CA TYR A 229 -25.55 -13.63 5.03
C TYR A 229 -25.67 -15.13 4.69
N ILE A 230 -24.58 -15.74 4.24
CA ILE A 230 -24.51 -17.18 3.93
C ILE A 230 -24.72 -18.00 5.21
N SER A 231 -24.13 -17.58 6.34
CA SER A 231 -24.28 -18.29 7.61
C SER A 231 -25.71 -18.32 8.15
N GLN A 232 -26.57 -17.36 7.77
CA GLN A 232 -27.96 -17.31 8.20
C GLN A 232 -28.90 -18.16 7.31
N GLN A 233 -28.44 -18.61 6.15
CA GLN A 233 -29.24 -19.42 5.23
C GLN A 233 -29.24 -20.89 5.72
N PRO A 234 -30.40 -21.45 6.12
CA PRO A 234 -30.47 -22.80 6.70
C PRO A 234 -30.08 -23.93 5.72
N ASN A 235 -30.06 -23.64 4.42
CA ASN A 235 -29.69 -24.59 3.35
C ASN A 235 -28.37 -24.24 2.66
N ALA A 236 -27.65 -23.21 3.09
CA ALA A 236 -26.34 -22.90 2.53
C ALA A 236 -25.33 -23.92 3.07
N GLY A 237 -24.96 -24.88 2.23
CA GLY A 237 -24.07 -25.97 2.61
C GLY A 237 -22.69 -25.47 3.08
N LEU A 238 -22.13 -26.18 4.06
CA LEU A 238 -20.80 -25.97 4.65
C LEU A 238 -19.69 -25.79 3.60
N LEU A 239 -19.85 -26.38 2.42
CA LEU A 239 -18.95 -26.23 1.28
C LEU A 239 -18.84 -24.79 0.78
N PHE A 240 -19.93 -24.02 0.76
CA PHE A 240 -19.91 -22.64 0.27
C PHE A 240 -19.14 -21.72 1.23
N THR A 241 -19.34 -21.88 2.54
CA THR A 241 -18.54 -21.21 3.57
C THR A 241 -17.06 -21.56 3.48
N VAL A 242 -16.73 -22.83 3.23
CA VAL A 242 -15.33 -23.27 3.09
C VAL A 242 -14.69 -22.67 1.83
N ILE A 243 -15.40 -22.62 0.70
CA ILE A 243 -14.89 -22.00 -0.53
C ILE A 243 -14.69 -20.49 -0.36
N ALA A 244 -15.62 -19.81 0.32
CA ALA A 244 -15.49 -18.38 0.61
C ALA A 244 -14.28 -18.10 1.52
N LEU A 245 -14.09 -18.90 2.58
CA LEU A 245 -12.94 -18.81 3.47
C LEU A 245 -11.63 -19.13 2.73
N ALA A 246 -11.64 -20.16 1.87
CA ALA A 246 -10.49 -20.53 1.06
C ALA A 246 -10.08 -19.41 0.10
N ARG A 247 -11.05 -18.72 -0.52
CA ARG A 247 -10.77 -17.55 -1.37
C ARG A 247 -10.13 -16.42 -0.57
N LEU A 248 -10.67 -16.10 0.62
CA LEU A 248 -10.11 -15.08 1.52
C LEU A 248 -8.66 -15.42 1.93
N VAL A 249 -8.41 -16.68 2.29
CA VAL A 249 -7.06 -17.15 2.65
C VAL A 249 -6.14 -17.11 1.43
N MET A 250 -6.61 -17.55 0.26
CA MET A 250 -5.82 -17.48 -0.97
C MET A 250 -5.46 -16.04 -1.34
N THR A 251 -6.38 -15.07 -1.24
CA THR A 251 -6.04 -13.67 -1.54
C THR A 251 -5.03 -13.10 -0.56
N LEU A 252 -5.17 -13.39 0.74
CA LEU A 252 -4.20 -12.98 1.76
C LEU A 252 -2.81 -13.64 1.57
N VAL A 253 -2.77 -14.85 1.02
CA VAL A 253 -1.53 -15.60 0.79
C VAL A 253 -0.88 -15.25 -0.55
N ASN A 254 -1.66 -14.99 -1.61
CA ASN A 254 -1.17 -14.75 -2.98
C ASN A 254 -0.68 -13.33 -3.25
N GLU A 255 -0.97 -12.34 -2.40
CA GLU A 255 -0.36 -11.00 -2.53
C GLU A 255 1.13 -10.97 -2.12
N LYS A 256 1.88 -12.04 -2.42
CA LYS A 256 3.35 -12.01 -2.46
C LYS A 256 3.82 -11.28 -3.72
N THR A 257 3.40 -10.04 -3.89
CA THR A 257 4.06 -9.16 -4.85
C THR A 257 5.37 -8.74 -4.20
N LEU A 258 6.49 -9.24 -4.74
CA LEU A 258 7.86 -8.81 -4.40
C LEU A 258 8.01 -7.27 -4.33
N TRP A 259 7.10 -6.58 -5.01
CA TRP A 259 6.94 -5.13 -5.09
C TRP A 259 6.46 -4.43 -3.82
N LEU A 260 5.73 -5.11 -2.93
CA LEU A 260 5.28 -4.51 -1.65
C LEU A 260 6.33 -4.60 -0.55
N GLN A 261 7.37 -5.40 -0.75
CA GLN A 261 8.43 -5.54 0.23
C GLN A 261 9.44 -4.40 0.06
N PRO A 262 9.89 -3.73 1.15
CA PRO A 262 10.97 -2.77 1.05
C PRO A 262 12.21 -3.51 0.53
N HIS A 263 12.60 -3.18 -0.69
CA HIS A 263 13.71 -3.78 -1.38
C HIS A 263 14.62 -2.68 -1.92
N VAL A 264 15.92 -2.92 -1.83
CA VAL A 264 16.91 -2.04 -2.45
C VAL A 264 17.27 -2.68 -3.78
N ALA A 265 16.75 -2.12 -4.86
CA ALA A 265 17.18 -2.45 -6.20
C ALA A 265 18.40 -1.58 -6.56
N TYR A 266 19.52 -2.23 -6.85
CA TYR A 266 20.70 -1.57 -7.38
C TYR A 266 21.18 -2.28 -8.63
N SER A 267 21.83 -1.54 -9.53
CA SER A 267 22.53 -2.14 -10.66
C SER A 267 24.02 -2.01 -10.45
N ASP A 268 24.69 -3.14 -10.57
CA ASP A 268 26.15 -3.29 -10.48
C ASP A 268 26.79 -3.29 -11.89
N ASN A 269 25.98 -3.12 -12.94
CA ASN A 269 26.46 -3.16 -14.31
C ASN A 269 26.98 -1.79 -14.73
N GLU A 270 28.29 -1.67 -14.87
CA GLU A 270 28.98 -0.43 -15.24
C GLU A 270 28.47 0.14 -16.58
N SER A 271 28.20 -0.70 -17.58
CA SER A 271 27.68 -0.26 -18.88
C SER A 271 26.29 0.38 -18.76
N TYR A 272 25.43 -0.16 -17.88
CA TYR A 272 24.11 0.40 -17.61
C TYR A 272 24.21 1.73 -16.86
N LEU A 273 25.10 1.83 -15.86
CA LEU A 273 25.35 3.06 -15.12
C LEU A 273 25.89 4.17 -16.03
N ARG A 274 26.83 3.84 -16.94
CA ARG A 274 27.35 4.76 -17.95
C ARG A 274 26.25 5.25 -18.88
N LEU A 275 25.43 4.35 -19.42
CA LEU A 275 24.31 4.71 -20.29
C LEU A 275 23.31 5.64 -19.58
N LYS A 276 22.95 5.32 -18.33
CA LYS A 276 22.02 6.14 -17.54
C LYS A 276 22.61 7.51 -17.20
N SER A 277 23.92 7.58 -16.93
CA SER A 277 24.60 8.85 -16.72
C SER A 277 24.59 9.72 -17.98
N LEU A 278 24.79 9.12 -19.16
CA LEU A 278 24.72 9.80 -20.46
C LEU A 278 23.30 10.30 -20.76
N GLU A 279 22.27 9.48 -20.49
CA GLU A 279 20.86 9.88 -20.61
C GLU A 279 20.56 11.10 -19.72
N THR A 280 21.02 11.07 -18.47
CA THR A 280 20.82 12.17 -17.51
C THR A 280 21.52 13.45 -17.98
N MET A 281 22.73 13.34 -18.56
CA MET A 281 23.44 14.48 -19.14
C MET A 281 22.74 15.00 -20.41
N GLY A 282 22.22 14.12 -21.26
CA GLY A 282 21.50 14.48 -22.48
C GLY A 282 20.20 15.23 -22.19
N GLN A 283 19.41 14.77 -21.21
CA GLN A 283 18.17 15.42 -20.79
C GLN A 283 18.40 16.79 -20.13
N SER A 284 19.57 17.06 -19.57
CA SER A 284 19.87 18.36 -18.94
C SER A 284 20.22 19.48 -19.94
N ARG A 285 20.43 19.14 -21.23
CA ARG A 285 20.82 20.08 -22.29
C ARG A 285 19.68 20.55 -23.18
N PHE A 286 18.48 19.98 -23.02
CA PHE A 286 17.26 20.35 -23.73
C PHE A 286 16.19 20.77 -22.73
#